data_AF-A0A0G2DS17-F1
#
_entry.id   AF-A0A0G2DS17-F1
#
_cell.length_a   1.000
_cell.length_b   1.000
_cell.length_c   1.000
_cell.angle_alpha   90.00
_cell.angle_beta   90.00
_cell.angle_gamma   90.00
#
_symmetry.space_group_name_H-M   'P 1'
#
loop_
_entity.id
_entity.type
_entity.pdbx_description
1 polymer ?
#
loop_
_entity_poly.entity_id
_entity_poly.type
_entity_poly.pdbx_seq_one_letter_code
_entity_poly.pdbx_strand_id
1 'polypeptide(L)'
;MADRRATIKKHLAPNEFPLTISIHPRFGCAADTRAGLTTSTALTYPGQRYLTAQHNIAARRLHRTDNSSPNPTPLLLLHHHVPLSPDTSTFAAPAPPPSFITTAADGTPSITFAPTEPLLGLSHSCLQTTFAAPTLPAARALHDAFVPLAPILLALTAATPAHRGYLADTDARWNVVAAMSDDRDIGERGAGVVRARDRHENFECLTGAAYPSVKLKHPSPDDDALGWRVELRSMENSLTDFENAAFVVFVALVRRAVDRSGSGGGVNWYVPMEQVWENMERAHARDAVRWQRFWWKWEGGEGGESALLTVDEIVNGCAAFDGGLMGLVERYMADEGFGFAEREKLQPYLDLVRGRASGRLCTTARFMRDFVTRHPEYARDSQVSEKICFDLMQEVVRITNGKRDCGLFQSL
;
A
#
# COMPACT_ATOMS: atom_id res chain seq x y z
N MET A 1 -5.17 8.16 17.43
CA MET A 1 -3.96 8.32 16.57
C MET A 1 -3.17 9.54 16.98
N ALA A 2 -3.80 10.71 17.10
CA ALA A 2 -3.19 11.95 17.60
C ALA A 2 -2.37 11.77 18.89
N ASP A 3 -2.87 11.04 19.89
CA ASP A 3 -2.13 10.80 21.13
C ASP A 3 -0.78 10.11 20.92
N ARG A 4 -0.70 9.15 19.96
CA ARG A 4 0.56 8.48 19.62
C ARG A 4 1.54 9.47 19.02
N ARG A 5 1.08 10.30 18.08
CA ARG A 5 1.90 11.34 17.44
C ARG A 5 2.40 12.36 18.46
N ALA A 6 1.52 12.85 19.34
CA ALA A 6 1.86 13.77 20.41
C ALA A 6 2.86 13.15 21.40
N THR A 7 2.68 11.88 21.74
CA THR A 7 3.62 11.14 22.61
C THR A 7 4.99 11.03 21.96
N ILE A 8 5.08 10.63 20.69
CA ILE A 8 6.36 10.56 19.97
C ILE A 8 7.02 11.94 19.91
N LYS A 9 6.27 13.01 19.59
CA LYS A 9 6.82 14.37 19.48
C LYS A 9 7.44 14.87 20.79
N LYS A 10 6.99 14.42 21.97
CA LYS A 10 7.61 14.76 23.26
C LYS A 10 9.04 14.24 23.40
N HIS A 11 9.42 13.21 22.62
CA HIS A 11 10.75 12.62 22.63
C HIS A 11 11.65 13.10 21.48
N LEU A 12 11.16 14.00 20.64
CA LEU A 12 11.86 14.51 19.47
C LEU A 12 12.34 15.95 19.70
N ALA A 13 13.42 16.34 19.01
CA ALA A 13 13.88 17.72 19.02
C ALA A 13 12.80 18.68 18.45
N PRO A 14 12.89 20.00 18.72
CA PRO A 14 11.91 20.96 18.23
C PRO A 14 11.70 20.90 16.70
N ASN A 15 12.78 20.67 15.95
CA ASN A 15 12.82 20.59 14.49
C ASN A 15 12.59 19.17 13.92
N GLU A 16 12.34 18.17 14.75
CA GLU A 16 12.09 16.79 14.32
C GLU A 16 10.60 16.46 14.35
N PHE A 17 10.07 15.85 13.29
CA PHE A 17 8.63 15.61 13.15
C PHE A 17 8.33 14.15 12.85
N PRO A 18 7.40 13.50 13.58
CA PRO A 18 6.92 12.18 13.24
C PRO A 18 5.87 12.32 12.14
N LEU A 19 6.21 11.91 10.92
CA LEU A 19 5.34 11.98 9.75
C LEU A 19 4.80 10.60 9.38
N THR A 20 3.54 10.53 8.96
CA THR A 20 2.90 9.31 8.45
C THR A 20 2.95 9.32 6.93
N ILE A 21 4.16 9.31 6.38
CA ILE A 21 4.38 9.14 4.93
C ILE A 21 4.65 7.66 4.64
N SER A 22 4.26 7.17 3.46
CA SER A 22 4.57 5.80 3.05
C SER A 22 6.08 5.60 2.95
N ILE A 23 6.77 6.47 2.21
CA ILE A 23 8.23 6.49 2.14
C ILE A 23 8.71 7.93 1.92
N HIS A 24 9.92 8.25 2.39
CA HIS A 24 10.55 9.52 2.09
C HIS A 24 10.86 9.59 0.57
N PRO A 25 10.43 10.63 -0.18
CA PRO A 25 10.55 10.67 -1.65
C PRO A 25 11.97 10.48 -2.19
N ARG A 26 12.97 10.91 -1.41
CA ARG A 26 14.41 10.79 -1.71
C ARG A 26 15.11 9.66 -0.95
N PHE A 27 14.37 8.72 -0.35
CA PHE A 27 14.97 7.56 0.29
C PHE A 27 15.78 6.75 -0.74
N GLY A 28 17.06 6.51 -0.45
CA GLY A 28 18.01 5.88 -1.38
C GLY A 28 18.84 6.86 -2.23
N CYS A 29 18.67 8.17 -2.08
CA CYS A 29 19.59 9.17 -2.65
C CYS A 29 20.86 9.29 -1.80
N ALA A 30 22.03 9.37 -2.45
CA ALA A 30 23.32 9.43 -1.77
C ALA A 30 23.48 10.70 -0.91
N ALA A 31 22.91 11.83 -1.33
CA ALA A 31 23.02 13.12 -0.63
C ALA A 31 22.17 13.20 0.66
N ASP A 32 21.09 12.41 0.75
CA ASP A 32 20.06 12.57 1.79
C ASP A 32 20.27 11.63 2.99
N THR A 33 21.27 10.75 2.92
CA THR A 33 21.61 9.82 3.99
C THR A 33 23.01 10.13 4.50
N ARG A 34 23.12 10.52 5.78
CA ARG A 34 24.40 10.87 6.44
C ARG A 34 25.50 9.81 6.33
N ALA A 35 25.16 8.57 5.99
CA ALA A 35 26.09 7.46 5.91
C ALA A 35 26.37 6.95 4.48
N GLY A 36 25.71 7.53 3.47
CA GLY A 36 25.54 6.84 2.19
C GLY A 36 24.82 5.50 2.37
N LEU A 37 24.21 5.05 1.29
CA LEU A 37 23.83 3.67 1.04
C LEU A 37 22.55 3.10 1.68
N THR A 38 21.90 2.38 0.77
CA THR A 38 20.99 1.25 0.91
C THR A 38 21.55 0.04 1.69
N THR A 39 22.79 0.14 2.21
CA THR A 39 23.50 -0.92 2.96
C THR A 39 23.96 -0.47 4.35
N SER A 40 23.69 0.78 4.75
CA SER A 40 24.05 1.27 6.07
C SER A 40 23.13 0.66 7.13
N THR A 41 23.71 -0.02 8.12
CA THR A 41 22.98 -0.49 9.31
C THR A 41 22.35 0.64 10.11
N ALA A 42 22.79 1.90 9.88
CA ALA A 42 22.23 3.08 10.53
C ALA A 42 20.76 3.36 10.17
N LEU A 43 20.28 2.85 9.03
CA LEU A 43 18.88 2.97 8.62
C LEU A 43 18.01 1.79 9.04
N THR A 44 18.62 0.72 9.56
CA THR A 44 17.93 -0.48 10.02
C THR A 44 17.81 -0.44 11.53
N TYR A 45 16.62 -0.78 12.06
CA TYR A 45 16.45 -0.95 13.50
C TYR A 45 17.49 -1.94 14.03
N PRO A 46 18.23 -1.63 15.12
CA PRO A 46 19.41 -2.39 15.54
C PRO A 46 19.10 -3.79 16.06
N GLY A 47 17.82 -4.14 16.23
CA GLY A 47 17.42 -5.50 16.60
C GLY A 47 17.81 -6.52 15.54
N GLN A 48 18.47 -7.60 15.98
CA GLN A 48 19.05 -8.64 15.12
C GLN A 48 18.10 -9.18 14.06
N ARG A 49 16.80 -9.30 14.40
CA ARG A 49 15.76 -9.75 13.47
C ARG A 49 15.77 -8.99 12.13
N TYR A 50 15.89 -7.67 12.16
CA TYR A 50 15.78 -6.84 10.95
C TYR A 50 17.05 -6.91 10.10
N LEU A 51 18.22 -6.90 10.76
CA LEU A 51 19.51 -7.06 10.09
C LEU A 51 19.62 -8.44 9.42
N THR A 52 19.27 -9.51 10.14
CA THR A 52 19.30 -10.88 9.62
C THR A 52 18.29 -11.09 8.52
N ALA A 53 17.06 -10.54 8.62
CA ALA A 53 16.06 -10.68 7.56
C ALA A 53 16.53 -10.07 6.24
N GLN A 54 17.08 -8.85 6.26
CA GLN A 54 17.61 -8.20 5.06
C GLN A 54 18.74 -9.00 4.43
N HIS A 55 19.68 -9.46 5.25
CA HIS A 55 20.79 -10.29 4.79
C HIS A 55 20.30 -11.60 4.16
N ASN A 56 19.38 -12.31 4.82
CA ASN A 56 18.90 -13.61 4.37
C ASN A 56 18.09 -13.51 3.06
N ILE A 57 17.24 -12.50 2.90
CA ILE A 57 16.48 -12.27 1.65
C ILE A 57 17.45 -12.06 0.49
N ALA A 58 18.41 -11.14 0.64
CA ALA A 58 19.39 -10.85 -0.39
C ALA A 58 20.28 -12.08 -0.68
N ALA A 59 20.78 -12.74 0.36
CA ALA A 59 21.64 -13.93 0.21
C ALA A 59 20.92 -15.08 -0.48
N ARG A 60 19.68 -15.41 -0.08
CA ARG A 60 18.88 -16.49 -0.68
C ARG A 60 18.61 -16.23 -2.15
N ARG A 61 18.19 -15.01 -2.49
CA ARG A 61 17.89 -14.61 -3.86
C ARG A 61 19.09 -14.67 -4.80
N LEU A 62 20.28 -14.41 -4.25
CA LEU A 62 21.56 -14.52 -4.96
C LEU A 62 22.12 -15.95 -4.98
N HIS A 63 21.62 -16.83 -4.10
CA HIS A 63 22.08 -18.21 -4.02
C HIS A 63 21.49 -19.01 -5.19
N ARG A 64 22.36 -19.72 -5.93
CA ARG A 64 21.93 -20.75 -6.87
C ARG A 64 21.62 -22.03 -6.11
N THR A 65 20.50 -22.68 -6.46
CA THR A 65 20.18 -24.05 -6.05
C THR A 65 20.90 -25.11 -6.90
N ASP A 66 21.51 -24.73 -8.04
CA ASP A 66 22.34 -25.60 -8.88
C ASP A 66 23.81 -25.14 -8.92
N ASN A 67 24.73 -26.04 -8.54
CA ASN A 67 26.18 -25.87 -8.62
C ASN A 67 26.77 -26.32 -9.98
N SER A 68 25.93 -26.55 -10.99
CA SER A 68 26.27 -27.27 -12.22
C SER A 68 26.34 -26.42 -13.49
N SER A 69 25.83 -25.19 -13.47
CA SER A 69 25.84 -24.31 -14.65
C SER A 69 27.04 -23.32 -14.65
N PRO A 70 27.97 -23.41 -15.62
CA PRO A 70 29.19 -22.60 -15.66
C PRO A 70 29.00 -21.14 -16.11
N ASN A 71 27.79 -20.74 -16.53
CA ASN A 71 27.52 -19.36 -16.97
C ASN A 71 26.76 -18.58 -15.89
N PRO A 72 27.30 -17.48 -15.32
CA PRO A 72 26.54 -16.63 -14.41
C PRO A 72 25.39 -15.96 -15.17
N THR A 73 24.16 -16.26 -14.78
CA THR A 73 22.97 -15.53 -15.27
C THR A 73 23.06 -14.08 -14.75
N PRO A 74 22.89 -13.05 -15.58
CA PRO A 74 23.10 -11.66 -15.14
C PRO A 74 22.09 -11.27 -14.05
N LEU A 75 22.59 -10.66 -12.97
CA LEU A 75 21.81 -10.09 -11.85
C LEU A 75 20.68 -9.14 -12.31
N LEU A 76 20.77 -8.62 -13.52
CA LEU A 76 19.78 -7.73 -14.15
C LEU A 76 18.37 -8.34 -14.23
N LEU A 77 18.24 -9.67 -14.35
CA LEU A 77 16.93 -10.36 -14.42
C LEU A 77 16.19 -10.39 -13.07
N LEU A 78 16.87 -10.04 -11.97
CA LEU A 78 16.30 -9.96 -10.64
C LEU A 78 15.95 -8.54 -10.23
N HIS A 79 16.23 -7.53 -11.05
CA HIS A 79 15.87 -6.15 -10.77
C HIS A 79 14.35 -5.95 -10.79
N HIS A 80 13.86 -5.12 -9.86
CA HIS A 80 12.50 -4.62 -9.93
C HIS A 80 12.50 -3.23 -10.57
N HIS A 81 11.61 -3.03 -11.53
CA HIS A 81 11.49 -1.80 -12.28
C HIS A 81 10.17 -1.13 -11.94
N VAL A 82 10.26 0.10 -11.43
CA VAL A 82 9.10 0.98 -11.29
C VAL A 82 9.11 1.95 -12.48
N PRO A 83 8.04 2.00 -13.30
CA PRO A 83 7.98 2.95 -14.41
C PRO A 83 8.24 4.38 -13.94
N LEU A 84 9.08 5.11 -14.67
CA LEU A 84 9.40 6.50 -14.40
C LEU A 84 8.30 7.39 -14.97
N SER A 85 7.96 8.50 -14.29
CA SER A 85 6.99 9.47 -14.83
C SER A 85 7.44 9.94 -16.23
N PRO A 86 6.53 10.03 -17.23
CA PRO A 86 6.85 10.19 -18.64
C PRO A 86 7.20 11.65 -19.02
N ASP A 87 8.00 12.33 -18.22
CA ASP A 87 8.39 13.71 -18.48
C ASP A 87 9.44 13.81 -19.58
N THR A 88 9.31 14.88 -20.39
CA THR A 88 10.02 15.05 -21.65
C THR A 88 11.52 15.30 -21.53
N SER A 89 12.01 15.73 -20.37
CA SER A 89 13.41 16.18 -20.20
C SER A 89 14.26 15.26 -19.34
N THR A 90 13.72 14.16 -18.83
CA THR A 90 14.41 13.25 -17.89
C THR A 90 15.69 12.66 -18.45
N PHE A 91 15.72 12.36 -19.76
CA PHE A 91 16.89 11.85 -20.47
C PHE A 91 17.61 12.91 -21.31
N ALA A 92 17.14 14.16 -21.26
CA ALA A 92 17.73 15.29 -22.00
C ALA A 92 18.75 16.09 -21.15
N ALA A 93 18.97 15.70 -19.89
CA ALA A 93 19.92 16.36 -19.00
C ALA A 93 21.38 16.19 -19.49
N PRO A 94 22.24 17.19 -19.28
CA PRO A 94 23.63 17.16 -19.75
C PRO A 94 24.54 16.17 -19.00
N ALA A 95 24.11 15.69 -17.84
CA ALA A 95 24.79 14.65 -17.07
C ALA A 95 24.07 13.29 -17.25
N PRO A 96 24.80 12.17 -17.33
CA PRO A 96 24.18 10.86 -17.40
C PRO A 96 23.30 10.64 -16.16
N PRO A 97 22.13 10.01 -16.30
CA PRO A 97 21.27 9.74 -15.17
C PRO A 97 21.97 8.79 -14.18
N PRO A 98 21.55 8.78 -12.89
CA PRO A 98 22.09 7.83 -11.91
C PRO A 98 21.96 6.38 -12.39
N SER A 99 22.85 5.49 -11.93
CA SER A 99 22.89 4.08 -12.37
C SER A 99 21.61 3.27 -12.08
N PHE A 100 20.78 3.74 -11.15
CA PHE A 100 19.48 3.14 -10.84
C PHE A 100 18.34 3.66 -11.73
N ILE A 101 18.60 4.63 -12.61
CA ILE A 101 17.67 5.02 -13.67
C ILE A 101 18.06 4.24 -14.91
N THR A 102 17.23 3.27 -15.29
CA THR A 102 17.51 2.36 -16.41
C THR A 102 16.31 2.25 -17.33
N THR A 103 16.51 1.62 -18.48
CA THR A 103 15.42 1.24 -19.39
C THR A 103 15.00 -0.19 -19.08
N ALA A 104 13.71 -0.43 -18.84
CA ALA A 104 13.13 -1.76 -18.68
C ALA A 104 13.15 -2.53 -20.02
N ALA A 105 12.84 -3.84 -19.97
CA ALA A 105 12.93 -4.73 -21.14
C ALA A 105 11.99 -4.33 -22.28
N ASP A 106 10.89 -3.65 -21.97
CA ASP A 106 9.90 -3.11 -22.91
C ASP A 106 10.29 -1.75 -23.51
N GLY A 107 11.46 -1.21 -23.14
CA GLY A 107 11.92 0.10 -23.57
C GLY A 107 11.47 1.26 -22.66
N THR A 108 10.71 0.98 -21.60
CA THR A 108 10.18 2.02 -20.71
C THR A 108 11.26 2.50 -19.73
N PRO A 109 11.50 3.81 -19.62
CA PRO A 109 12.24 4.41 -18.51
C PRO A 109 11.77 3.94 -17.12
N SER A 110 12.71 3.59 -16.25
CA SER A 110 12.38 3.01 -14.94
C SER A 110 13.32 3.43 -13.83
N ILE A 111 12.77 3.48 -12.62
CA ILE A 111 13.51 3.51 -11.35
C ILE A 111 13.75 2.05 -10.95
N THR A 112 15.02 1.68 -10.88
CA THR A 112 15.45 0.30 -10.69
C THR A 112 15.88 0.03 -9.25
N PHE A 113 15.44 -1.12 -8.74
CA PHE A 113 15.74 -1.61 -7.42
C PHE A 113 16.49 -2.93 -7.55
N ALA A 114 17.71 -2.97 -7.02
CA ALA A 114 18.53 -4.17 -7.06
C ALA A 114 18.09 -5.18 -5.99
N PRO A 115 18.24 -6.50 -6.23
CA PRO A 115 17.92 -7.55 -5.24
C PRO A 115 18.74 -7.43 -3.96
N THR A 116 19.87 -6.74 -4.00
CA THR A 116 20.78 -6.46 -2.88
C THR A 116 20.34 -5.27 -2.03
N GLU A 117 19.23 -4.59 -2.38
CA GLU A 117 18.74 -3.38 -1.69
C GLU A 117 17.37 -3.61 -1.00
N PRO A 118 17.16 -4.69 -0.22
CA PRO A 118 15.84 -5.02 0.35
C PRO A 118 15.28 -3.91 1.25
N LEU A 119 16.18 -3.12 1.87
CA LEU A 119 15.81 -1.97 2.68
C LEU A 119 14.97 -0.94 1.91
N LEU A 120 15.17 -0.77 0.59
CA LEU A 120 14.40 0.18 -0.22
C LEU A 120 12.92 -0.16 -0.31
N GLY A 121 12.54 -1.43 -0.18
CA GLY A 121 11.13 -1.83 -0.08
C GLY A 121 10.66 -1.98 1.35
N LEU A 122 11.45 -2.59 2.23
CA LEU A 122 11.05 -2.87 3.61
C LEU A 122 10.90 -1.61 4.49
N SER A 123 11.37 -0.45 4.03
CA SER A 123 11.25 0.83 4.74
C SER A 123 9.93 1.56 4.51
N HIS A 124 9.01 1.02 3.70
CA HIS A 124 7.72 1.65 3.51
C HIS A 124 6.82 1.45 4.74
N SER A 125 6.08 2.50 5.09
CA SER A 125 5.06 2.51 6.13
C SER A 125 3.67 2.27 5.53
N CYS A 126 2.75 1.77 6.35
CA CYS A 126 1.40 1.48 5.90
C CYS A 126 0.37 1.55 7.03
N LEU A 127 -0.91 1.62 6.64
CA LEU A 127 -2.03 1.51 7.55
C LEU A 127 -2.53 0.07 7.52
N GLN A 128 -2.57 -0.57 8.69
CA GLN A 128 -3.08 -1.94 8.83
C GLN A 128 -4.20 -1.97 9.86
N THR A 129 -5.23 -2.76 9.58
CA THR A 129 -6.34 -2.98 10.51
C THR A 129 -6.47 -4.47 10.77
N THR A 130 -6.59 -4.86 12.04
CA THR A 130 -6.82 -6.26 12.44
C THR A 130 -8.14 -6.34 13.17
N PHE A 131 -9.02 -7.24 12.75
CA PHE A 131 -10.33 -7.48 13.35
C PHE A 131 -10.38 -8.88 13.94
N ALA A 132 -10.90 -9.00 15.16
CA ALA A 132 -11.23 -10.29 15.72
C ALA A 132 -12.49 -10.86 15.07
N ALA A 133 -12.55 -12.19 14.99
CA ALA A 133 -13.69 -12.95 14.55
C ALA A 133 -14.02 -14.02 15.61
N PRO A 134 -15.31 -14.30 15.86
CA PRO A 134 -15.72 -15.18 16.96
C PRO A 134 -15.35 -16.64 16.72
N THR A 135 -15.21 -17.06 15.47
CA THR A 135 -14.91 -18.44 15.08
C THR A 135 -14.04 -18.47 13.82
N LEU A 136 -13.38 -19.61 13.55
CA LEU A 136 -12.64 -19.80 12.30
C LEU A 136 -13.52 -19.64 11.05
N PRO A 137 -14.76 -20.19 10.96
CA PRO A 137 -15.64 -19.92 9.84
C PRO A 137 -15.93 -18.43 9.61
N ALA A 138 -16.20 -17.67 10.69
CA ALA A 138 -16.41 -16.22 10.58
C ALA A 138 -15.14 -15.51 10.11
N ALA A 139 -13.98 -15.92 10.61
CA ALA A 139 -12.69 -15.38 10.18
C ALA A 139 -12.41 -15.65 8.69
N ARG A 140 -12.77 -16.85 8.20
CA ARG A 140 -12.63 -17.20 6.78
C ARG A 140 -13.56 -16.38 5.90
N ALA A 141 -14.84 -16.23 6.28
CA ALA A 141 -15.79 -15.40 5.55
C ALA A 141 -15.33 -13.93 5.48
N LEU A 142 -14.86 -13.38 6.59
CA LEU A 142 -14.33 -12.01 6.64
C LEU A 142 -13.04 -11.87 5.80
N HIS A 143 -12.14 -12.84 5.88
CA HIS A 143 -10.93 -12.89 5.05
C HIS A 143 -11.31 -12.85 3.56
N ASP A 144 -12.22 -13.72 3.13
CA ASP A 144 -12.62 -13.84 1.73
C ASP A 144 -13.34 -12.58 1.22
N ALA A 145 -14.12 -11.89 2.06
CA ALA A 145 -14.71 -10.60 1.74
C ALA A 145 -13.64 -9.48 1.59
N PHE A 146 -12.56 -9.54 2.36
CA PHE A 146 -11.50 -8.54 2.31
C PHE A 146 -10.55 -8.71 1.11
N VAL A 147 -10.42 -9.92 0.56
CA VAL A 147 -9.55 -10.21 -0.59
C VAL A 147 -9.83 -9.30 -1.79
N PRO A 148 -11.06 -9.21 -2.34
CA PRO A 148 -11.37 -8.31 -3.46
C PRO A 148 -11.33 -6.83 -3.05
N LEU A 149 -11.56 -6.52 -1.77
CA LEU A 149 -11.52 -5.14 -1.24
C LEU A 149 -10.09 -4.58 -1.15
N ALA A 150 -9.09 -5.43 -0.93
CA ALA A 150 -7.70 -5.03 -0.75
C ALA A 150 -7.11 -4.16 -1.88
N PRO A 151 -7.23 -4.50 -3.19
CA PRO A 151 -6.75 -3.65 -4.27
C PRO A 151 -7.51 -2.31 -4.38
N ILE A 152 -8.82 -2.30 -4.07
CA ILE A 152 -9.63 -1.07 -4.08
C ILE A 152 -9.11 -0.10 -3.02
N LEU A 153 -8.83 -0.61 -1.82
CA LEU A 153 -8.28 0.18 -0.73
C LEU A 153 -6.83 0.61 -0.98
N LEU A 154 -6.03 -0.18 -1.71
CA LEU A 154 -4.70 0.23 -2.17
C LEU A 154 -4.81 1.48 -3.08
N ALA A 155 -5.72 1.46 -4.05
CA ALA A 155 -5.95 2.60 -4.94
C ALA A 155 -6.52 3.83 -4.22
N LEU A 156 -7.51 3.64 -3.33
CA LEU A 156 -8.13 4.73 -2.54
C LEU A 156 -7.14 5.45 -1.62
N THR A 157 -6.17 4.71 -1.09
CA THR A 157 -5.23 5.24 -0.10
C THR A 157 -3.89 5.67 -0.69
N ALA A 158 -3.64 5.41 -1.98
CA ALA A 158 -2.42 5.71 -2.72
C ALA A 158 -1.62 6.92 -2.19
N ALA A 159 -0.37 6.67 -1.74
CA ALA A 159 0.47 7.67 -1.09
C ALA A 159 1.95 7.60 -1.48
N THR A 160 2.30 6.84 -2.52
CA THR A 160 3.70 6.58 -2.92
C THR A 160 3.94 6.92 -4.40
N PRO A 161 4.07 8.21 -4.75
CA PRO A 161 4.27 8.63 -6.14
C PRO A 161 5.75 8.77 -6.55
N ALA A 162 6.68 8.55 -5.61
CA ALA A 162 8.09 8.86 -5.81
C ALA A 162 9.01 7.88 -5.07
N HIS A 163 10.14 7.56 -5.69
CA HIS A 163 11.20 6.73 -5.13
C HIS A 163 12.57 7.25 -5.54
N ARG A 164 13.57 7.12 -4.66
CA ARG A 164 14.97 7.47 -4.94
C ARG A 164 15.17 8.86 -5.54
N GLY A 165 14.29 9.81 -5.20
CA GLY A 165 14.34 11.17 -5.69
C GLY A 165 13.77 11.36 -7.09
N TYR A 166 12.95 10.42 -7.57
CA TYR A 166 12.28 10.50 -8.86
C TYR A 166 10.78 10.21 -8.73
N LEU A 167 9.97 10.91 -9.51
CA LEU A 167 8.55 10.61 -9.67
C LEU A 167 8.39 9.29 -10.45
N ALA A 168 7.67 8.34 -9.86
CA ALA A 168 7.24 7.12 -10.51
C ALA A 168 5.97 7.37 -11.34
N ASP A 169 5.66 6.51 -12.31
CA ASP A 169 4.35 6.45 -12.98
C ASP A 169 3.38 5.47 -12.29
N THR A 170 3.62 5.24 -11.00
CA THR A 170 2.78 4.49 -10.08
C THR A 170 2.55 5.31 -8.81
N ASP A 171 1.49 5.01 -8.06
CA ASP A 171 1.10 5.77 -6.86
C ASP A 171 1.05 4.93 -5.56
N ALA A 172 1.42 3.65 -5.61
CA ALA A 172 1.32 2.72 -4.49
C ALA A 172 2.61 1.91 -4.27
N ARG A 173 2.90 1.56 -3.01
CA ARG A 173 4.17 0.90 -2.62
C ARG A 173 4.25 -0.60 -2.91
N TRP A 174 3.12 -1.25 -3.17
CA TRP A 174 2.95 -2.68 -2.90
C TRP A 174 3.88 -3.55 -3.75
N ASN A 175 4.06 -3.23 -5.03
CA ASN A 175 5.01 -3.89 -5.94
C ASN A 175 6.46 -3.78 -5.46
N VAL A 176 6.89 -2.60 -4.98
CA VAL A 176 8.25 -2.41 -4.45
C VAL A 176 8.45 -3.23 -3.18
N VAL A 177 7.49 -3.17 -2.24
CA VAL A 177 7.56 -3.96 -1.00
C VAL A 177 7.60 -5.46 -1.31
N ALA A 178 6.71 -5.93 -2.18
CA ALA A 178 6.65 -7.33 -2.58
C ALA A 178 7.96 -7.77 -3.25
N ALA A 179 8.44 -7.00 -4.23
CA ALA A 179 9.64 -7.35 -4.98
C ALA A 179 10.92 -7.30 -4.15
N MET A 180 11.01 -6.42 -3.14
CA MET A 180 12.17 -6.31 -2.25
C MET A 180 12.12 -7.28 -1.07
N SER A 181 10.95 -7.86 -0.79
CA SER A 181 10.79 -8.96 0.17
C SER A 181 10.83 -10.34 -0.50
N ASP A 182 10.82 -10.39 -1.83
CA ASP A 182 10.86 -11.62 -2.62
C ASP A 182 12.25 -12.25 -2.50
N ASP A 183 12.30 -13.38 -1.80
CA ASP A 183 13.50 -14.16 -1.57
C ASP A 183 13.67 -15.27 -2.61
N ARG A 184 12.73 -15.42 -3.56
CA ARG A 184 12.77 -16.46 -4.61
C ARG A 184 14.02 -16.37 -5.46
N ASP A 185 14.68 -17.50 -5.63
CA ASP A 185 15.81 -17.64 -6.56
C ASP A 185 15.33 -17.66 -8.02
N ILE A 186 16.27 -17.72 -8.96
CA ILE A 186 15.97 -17.73 -10.40
C ILE A 186 15.19 -19.00 -10.81
N GLY A 187 15.46 -20.14 -10.19
CA GLY A 187 14.77 -21.41 -10.48
C GLY A 187 13.29 -21.37 -10.05
N GLU A 188 13.01 -20.75 -8.91
CA GLU A 188 11.65 -20.59 -8.36
C GLU A 188 10.80 -19.55 -9.10
N ARG A 189 11.43 -18.59 -9.80
CA ARG A 189 10.72 -17.60 -10.62
C ARG A 189 10.22 -18.16 -11.96
N GLY A 190 10.81 -19.26 -12.44
CA GLY A 190 10.44 -19.93 -13.68
C GLY A 190 9.73 -21.27 -13.53
N ALA A 191 9.76 -21.88 -12.34
CA ALA A 191 9.09 -23.14 -12.04
C ALA A 191 7.73 -22.91 -11.38
N GLY A 192 6.70 -23.65 -11.82
CA GLY A 192 5.44 -23.74 -11.08
C GLY A 192 5.67 -24.23 -9.64
N VAL A 193 4.69 -23.99 -8.75
CA VAL A 193 4.75 -24.27 -7.31
C VAL A 193 5.41 -25.62 -7.01
N VAL A 194 6.66 -25.59 -6.53
CA VAL A 194 7.36 -26.78 -6.07
C VAL A 194 6.89 -27.07 -4.65
N ARG A 195 6.18 -28.18 -4.45
CA ARG A 195 5.83 -28.64 -3.09
C ARG A 195 7.12 -29.04 -2.37
N ALA A 196 7.52 -28.24 -1.39
CA ALA A 196 8.60 -28.61 -0.48
C ALA A 196 8.20 -29.85 0.32
N ARG A 197 9.15 -30.79 0.51
CA ARG A 197 8.98 -31.93 1.41
C ARG A 197 9.09 -31.45 2.86
N ASP A 198 8.17 -31.97 3.67
CA ASP A 198 7.93 -31.67 5.07
C ASP A 198 9.18 -31.39 5.91
N ARG A 199 9.21 -30.22 6.56
CA ARG A 199 9.82 -30.02 7.87
C ARG A 199 8.96 -29.03 8.66
N HIS A 200 8.33 -29.53 9.72
CA HIS A 200 7.65 -28.72 10.73
C HIS A 200 8.69 -28.09 11.65
N GLU A 201 9.07 -26.85 11.40
CA GLU A 201 9.64 -25.98 12.43
C GLU A 201 9.00 -24.57 12.36
N ASN A 202 8.38 -24.19 13.48
CA ASN A 202 7.80 -22.90 13.84
C ASN A 202 6.80 -22.29 12.83
N PHE A 203 5.53 -22.67 12.97
CA PHE A 203 4.38 -22.10 12.23
C PHE A 203 4.37 -20.55 12.24
N GLU A 204 4.78 -19.92 13.34
CA GLU A 204 4.92 -18.46 13.45
C GLU A 204 6.05 -17.88 12.59
N CYS A 205 7.15 -18.62 12.40
CA CYS A 205 8.22 -18.20 11.49
C CYS A 205 7.73 -18.19 10.04
N LEU A 206 7.02 -19.25 9.62
CA LEU A 206 6.49 -19.36 8.26
C LEU A 206 5.37 -18.35 7.99
N THR A 207 4.35 -18.33 8.85
CA THR A 207 3.23 -17.41 8.67
C THR A 207 3.64 -15.96 8.94
N GLY A 208 4.62 -15.72 9.82
CA GLY A 208 5.20 -14.41 10.10
C GLY A 208 6.02 -13.83 8.95
N ALA A 209 6.60 -14.68 8.11
CA ALA A 209 7.39 -14.27 6.93
C ALA A 209 6.56 -14.16 5.64
N ALA A 210 5.30 -14.61 5.64
CA ALA A 210 4.36 -14.38 4.54
C ALA A 210 3.57 -13.08 4.75
N TYR A 211 3.61 -12.20 3.74
CA TYR A 211 2.99 -10.87 3.77
C TYR A 211 1.90 -10.69 2.70
N PRO A 212 0.76 -11.39 2.80
CA PRO A 212 -0.36 -11.21 1.88
C PRO A 212 -1.07 -9.87 2.09
N SER A 213 -1.93 -9.48 1.14
CA SER A 213 -2.79 -8.28 1.23
C SER A 213 -3.84 -8.39 2.32
N VAL A 214 -4.30 -9.62 2.60
CA VAL A 214 -5.17 -9.99 3.72
C VAL A 214 -4.56 -11.19 4.42
N LYS A 215 -4.43 -11.14 5.75
CA LYS A 215 -3.81 -12.20 6.56
C LYS A 215 -4.81 -12.78 7.53
N LEU A 216 -5.06 -14.08 7.43
CA LEU A 216 -5.72 -14.85 8.48
C LEU A 216 -4.73 -15.14 9.60
N LYS A 217 -5.01 -14.61 10.79
CA LYS A 217 -4.21 -14.80 12.01
C LYS A 217 -4.90 -15.82 12.90
N HIS A 218 -4.19 -16.92 13.17
CA HIS A 218 -4.59 -17.88 14.18
C HIS A 218 -4.62 -17.27 15.60
N PRO A 219 -5.31 -17.94 16.55
CA PRO A 219 -5.25 -17.56 17.96
C PRO A 219 -3.82 -17.52 18.47
N SER A 220 -3.53 -16.56 19.36
CA SER A 220 -2.18 -16.46 19.93
C SER A 220 -1.99 -17.55 20.99
N PRO A 221 -0.84 -18.26 21.00
CA PRO A 221 -0.51 -19.15 22.12
C PRO A 221 -0.16 -18.40 23.41
N ASP A 222 0.17 -17.10 23.31
CA ASP A 222 0.62 -16.27 24.43
C ASP A 222 -0.52 -15.43 25.06
N ASP A 223 -1.67 -15.34 24.38
CA ASP A 223 -2.83 -14.55 24.83
C ASP A 223 -4.13 -15.23 24.39
N ASP A 224 -4.74 -15.95 25.32
CA ASP A 224 -6.00 -16.69 25.12
C ASP A 224 -7.19 -15.78 24.77
N ALA A 225 -7.10 -14.47 25.05
CA ALA A 225 -8.13 -13.50 24.65
C ALA A 225 -8.07 -13.19 23.14
N LEU A 226 -6.93 -13.46 22.49
CA LEU A 226 -6.74 -13.24 21.07
C LEU A 226 -7.11 -14.49 20.28
N GLY A 227 -8.40 -14.59 19.94
CA GLY A 227 -8.93 -15.60 19.03
C GLY A 227 -8.52 -15.41 17.56
N TRP A 228 -9.32 -15.96 16.65
CA TRP A 228 -9.12 -15.80 15.21
C TRP A 228 -9.25 -14.34 14.79
N ARG A 229 -8.31 -13.89 13.95
CA ARG A 229 -8.25 -12.50 13.51
C ARG A 229 -8.00 -12.42 12.01
N VAL A 230 -8.51 -11.37 11.38
CA VAL A 230 -8.24 -11.06 9.97
C VAL A 230 -7.59 -9.69 9.92
N GLU A 231 -6.44 -9.60 9.27
CA GLU A 231 -5.69 -8.36 9.11
C GLU A 231 -5.69 -7.93 7.65
N LEU A 232 -6.14 -6.71 7.39
CA LEU A 232 -6.08 -6.05 6.10
C LEU A 232 -4.84 -5.15 6.04
N ARG A 233 -4.02 -5.34 5.00
CA ARG A 233 -2.63 -4.87 4.97
C ARG A 233 -2.28 -3.99 3.77
N SER A 234 -3.18 -3.84 2.80
CA SER A 234 -2.89 -3.14 1.54
C SER A 234 -2.82 -1.62 1.69
N MET A 235 -3.62 -1.02 2.58
CA MET A 235 -3.74 0.44 2.69
C MET A 235 -2.40 1.15 2.91
N GLU A 236 -2.23 2.26 2.21
CA GLU A 236 -1.13 3.20 2.40
C GLU A 236 -1.41 4.13 3.58
N ASN A 237 -0.36 4.75 4.13
CA ASN A 237 -0.54 5.81 5.11
C ASN A 237 -0.99 7.12 4.44
N SER A 238 -1.97 7.77 5.05
CA SER A 238 -2.31 9.16 4.74
C SER A 238 -1.56 10.15 5.66
N LEU A 239 -1.49 11.42 5.25
CA LEU A 239 -0.65 12.43 5.91
C LEU A 239 -1.15 12.81 7.32
N THR A 240 -2.46 12.78 7.53
CA THR A 240 -3.08 13.20 8.80
C THR A 240 -3.65 12.03 9.60
N ASP A 241 -3.77 12.23 10.90
CA ASP A 241 -4.45 11.28 11.79
C ASP A 241 -5.94 11.14 11.43
N PHE A 242 -6.57 12.20 10.93
CA PHE A 242 -7.97 12.19 10.48
C PHE A 242 -8.17 11.26 9.27
N GLU A 243 -7.36 11.38 8.23
CA GLU A 243 -7.48 10.52 7.04
C GLU A 243 -7.24 9.04 7.38
N ASN A 244 -6.20 8.77 8.18
CA ASN A 244 -5.93 7.40 8.63
C ASN A 244 -7.09 6.87 9.47
N ALA A 245 -7.68 7.69 10.35
CA ALA A 245 -8.86 7.31 11.11
C ALA A 245 -10.08 7.09 10.20
N ALA A 246 -10.26 7.88 9.14
CA ALA A 246 -11.36 7.75 8.19
C ALA A 246 -11.39 6.37 7.53
N PHE A 247 -10.25 5.90 7.02
CA PHE A 247 -10.15 4.56 6.43
C PHE A 247 -10.31 3.46 7.47
N VAL A 248 -9.80 3.63 8.70
CA VAL A 248 -10.04 2.67 9.79
C VAL A 248 -11.52 2.56 10.12
N VAL A 249 -12.21 3.70 10.26
CA VAL A 249 -13.65 3.77 10.55
C VAL A 249 -14.45 3.15 9.41
N PHE A 250 -14.14 3.50 8.16
CA PHE A 250 -14.79 2.93 6.98
C PHE A 250 -14.66 1.41 6.93
N VAL A 251 -13.44 0.86 7.06
CA VAL A 251 -13.22 -0.59 7.03
C VAL A 251 -13.89 -1.26 8.24
N ALA A 252 -13.89 -0.63 9.41
CA ALA A 252 -14.58 -1.16 10.60
C ALA A 252 -16.10 -1.25 10.38
N LEU A 253 -16.72 -0.24 9.77
CA LEU A 253 -18.15 -0.25 9.42
C LEU A 253 -18.45 -1.29 8.34
N VAL A 254 -17.63 -1.37 7.28
CA VAL A 254 -17.77 -2.41 6.23
C VAL A 254 -17.68 -3.81 6.85
N ARG A 255 -16.70 -4.07 7.72
CA ARG A 255 -16.55 -5.34 8.44
C ARG A 255 -17.78 -5.67 9.28
N ARG A 256 -18.36 -4.70 9.97
CA ARG A 256 -19.57 -4.90 10.78
C ARG A 256 -20.80 -5.18 9.91
N ALA A 257 -20.91 -4.50 8.78
CA ALA A 257 -21.97 -4.73 7.82
C ALA A 257 -21.89 -6.12 7.15
N VAL A 258 -20.67 -6.58 6.83
CA VAL A 258 -20.40 -7.95 6.35
C VAL A 258 -20.88 -8.99 7.36
N ASP A 259 -20.49 -8.85 8.63
CA ASP A 259 -20.91 -9.75 9.71
C ASP A 259 -22.43 -9.79 9.87
N ARG A 260 -23.08 -8.61 9.83
CA ARG A 260 -24.52 -8.47 10.07
C ARG A 260 -25.36 -9.07 8.95
N SER A 261 -24.87 -9.02 7.71
CA SER A 261 -25.48 -9.65 6.54
C SER A 261 -25.43 -11.19 6.64
N GLY A 262 -24.59 -11.74 7.52
CA GLY A 262 -24.36 -13.18 7.71
C GLY A 262 -25.44 -13.97 8.47
N SER A 263 -26.47 -13.33 9.03
CA SER A 263 -27.58 -14.03 9.72
C SER A 263 -28.60 -14.69 8.77
N GLY A 264 -28.20 -15.02 7.55
CA GLY A 264 -29.05 -15.66 6.52
C GLY A 264 -28.46 -15.69 5.10
N GLY A 265 -27.40 -14.93 4.80
CA GLY A 265 -26.73 -14.96 3.49
C GLY A 265 -25.70 -13.85 3.37
N GLY A 266 -24.51 -14.04 3.96
CA GLY A 266 -23.44 -13.04 3.99
C GLY A 266 -23.12 -12.43 2.62
N VAL A 267 -22.47 -11.27 2.61
CA VAL A 267 -22.07 -10.62 1.35
C VAL A 267 -21.26 -11.59 0.48
N ASN A 268 -21.67 -11.75 -0.76
CA ASN A 268 -20.99 -12.60 -1.72
C ASN A 268 -20.18 -11.75 -2.70
N TRP A 269 -18.96 -11.39 -2.29
CA TRP A 269 -18.02 -10.65 -3.16
C TRP A 269 -17.00 -11.55 -3.84
N TYR A 270 -17.25 -12.86 -3.89
CA TYR A 270 -16.33 -13.78 -4.56
C TYR A 270 -16.22 -13.43 -6.04
N VAL A 271 -14.97 -13.17 -6.45
CA VAL A 271 -14.52 -13.04 -7.82
C VAL A 271 -13.33 -13.99 -8.02
N PRO A 272 -13.08 -14.50 -9.24
CA PRO A 272 -11.92 -15.34 -9.51
C PRO A 272 -10.60 -14.66 -9.08
N MET A 273 -9.67 -15.45 -8.54
CA MET A 273 -8.45 -14.89 -7.94
C MET A 273 -7.55 -14.21 -8.97
N GLU A 274 -7.54 -14.69 -10.22
CA GLU A 274 -6.87 -14.06 -11.35
C GLU A 274 -7.32 -12.60 -11.55
N GLN A 275 -8.60 -12.31 -11.32
CA GLN A 275 -9.14 -10.96 -11.40
C GLN A 275 -8.73 -10.11 -10.20
N VAL A 276 -8.59 -10.72 -9.01
CA VAL A 276 -8.06 -10.03 -7.84
C VAL A 276 -6.58 -9.67 -8.05
N TRP A 277 -5.80 -10.57 -8.67
CA TRP A 277 -4.40 -10.30 -9.01
C TRP A 277 -4.29 -9.19 -10.06
N GLU A 278 -5.12 -9.22 -11.10
CA GLU A 278 -5.20 -8.12 -12.08
C GLU A 278 -5.59 -6.80 -11.41
N ASN A 279 -6.54 -6.82 -10.47
CA ASN A 279 -6.89 -5.65 -9.67
C ASN A 279 -5.71 -5.12 -8.85
N MET A 280 -4.89 -6.00 -8.27
CA MET A 280 -3.67 -5.58 -7.58
C MET A 280 -2.71 -4.89 -8.54
N GLU A 281 -2.53 -5.37 -9.78
CA GLU A 281 -1.71 -4.70 -10.79
C GLU A 281 -2.29 -3.31 -11.15
N ARG A 282 -3.58 -3.24 -11.44
CA ARG A 282 -4.30 -2.00 -11.77
C ARG A 282 -4.21 -0.95 -10.66
N ALA A 283 -4.24 -1.37 -9.39
CA ALA A 283 -4.18 -0.48 -8.23
C ALA A 283 -2.88 0.32 -8.13
N HIS A 284 -1.80 -0.09 -8.81
CA HIS A 284 -0.53 0.63 -8.79
C HIS A 284 -0.50 1.82 -9.74
N ALA A 285 -1.30 1.80 -10.80
CA ALA A 285 -1.24 2.81 -11.85
C ALA A 285 -1.40 4.23 -11.28
N ARG A 286 -0.71 5.20 -11.88
CA ARG A 286 -0.89 6.61 -11.54
C ARG A 286 -2.36 7.01 -11.66
N ASP A 287 -2.89 7.65 -10.62
CA ASP A 287 -4.30 8.03 -10.46
C ASP A 287 -5.28 6.85 -10.66
N ALA A 288 -4.89 5.62 -10.27
CA ALA A 288 -5.72 4.42 -10.42
C ALA A 288 -7.15 4.60 -9.90
N VAL A 289 -7.30 5.27 -8.75
CA VAL A 289 -8.62 5.56 -8.14
C VAL A 289 -9.58 6.28 -9.09
N ARG A 290 -9.07 7.10 -10.03
CA ARG A 290 -9.89 7.89 -10.97
C ARG A 290 -10.07 7.21 -12.32
N TRP A 291 -9.04 6.52 -12.81
CA TRP A 291 -8.97 6.11 -14.22
C TRP A 291 -8.97 4.60 -14.43
N GLN A 292 -8.63 3.81 -13.40
CA GLN A 292 -8.68 2.36 -13.51
C GLN A 292 -10.08 1.84 -13.18
N ARG A 293 -10.39 0.68 -13.76
CA ARG A 293 -11.56 -0.12 -13.44
C ARG A 293 -11.08 -1.42 -12.83
N PHE A 294 -11.81 -1.92 -11.86
CA PHE A 294 -11.47 -3.08 -11.06
C PHE A 294 -12.58 -4.12 -11.20
N TRP A 295 -12.18 -5.37 -11.32
CA TRP A 295 -13.11 -6.49 -11.25
C TRP A 295 -13.80 -6.51 -9.90
N TRP A 296 -15.11 -6.39 -9.93
CA TRP A 296 -15.95 -6.43 -8.75
C TRP A 296 -17.15 -7.33 -9.02
N LYS A 297 -17.80 -7.81 -7.96
CA LYS A 297 -19.01 -8.60 -8.12
C LYS A 297 -20.09 -7.76 -8.79
N TRP A 298 -20.71 -8.30 -9.84
CA TRP A 298 -21.91 -7.72 -10.43
C TRP A 298 -23.16 -8.33 -9.77
N GLU A 299 -24.08 -7.48 -9.32
CA GLU A 299 -25.32 -7.90 -8.66
C GLU A 299 -26.54 -7.88 -9.60
N GLY A 300 -26.35 -7.51 -10.88
CA GLY A 300 -27.46 -7.27 -11.83
C GLY A 300 -27.89 -8.44 -12.72
N GLY A 301 -27.45 -9.68 -12.47
CA GLY A 301 -27.81 -10.83 -13.31
C GLY A 301 -27.84 -12.19 -12.59
N GLU A 302 -28.67 -13.12 -13.07
CA GLU A 302 -28.67 -14.53 -12.63
C GLU A 302 -27.33 -15.18 -12.99
N GLY A 303 -26.59 -15.68 -12.00
CA GLY A 303 -25.33 -16.41 -12.23
C GLY A 303 -24.05 -15.71 -11.77
N GLY A 304 -24.11 -14.47 -11.26
CA GLY A 304 -23.03 -13.87 -10.49
C GLY A 304 -21.70 -13.73 -11.24
N GLU A 305 -21.72 -13.10 -12.40
CA GLU A 305 -20.50 -12.69 -13.10
C GLU A 305 -19.84 -11.48 -12.40
N SER A 306 -18.57 -11.22 -12.67
CA SER A 306 -17.88 -10.02 -12.22
C SER A 306 -17.84 -9.00 -13.35
N ALA A 307 -17.79 -7.71 -13.00
CA ALA A 307 -17.70 -6.61 -13.95
C ALA A 307 -16.57 -5.65 -13.59
N LEU A 308 -16.01 -4.98 -14.60
CA LEU A 308 -15.05 -3.90 -14.39
C LEU A 308 -15.80 -2.63 -13.96
N LEU A 309 -15.62 -2.22 -12.71
CA LEU A 309 -16.21 -1.01 -12.13
C LEU A 309 -15.11 -0.03 -11.72
N THR A 310 -15.35 1.26 -11.87
CA THR A 310 -14.49 2.30 -11.27
C THR A 310 -14.54 2.22 -9.75
N VAL A 311 -13.56 2.82 -9.07
CA VAL A 311 -13.59 2.89 -7.60
C VAL A 311 -14.79 3.69 -7.10
N ASP A 312 -15.20 4.73 -7.84
CA ASP A 312 -16.41 5.49 -7.55
C ASP A 312 -17.65 4.60 -7.54
N GLU A 313 -17.84 3.79 -8.59
CA GLU A 313 -18.96 2.86 -8.71
C GLU A 313 -18.94 1.78 -7.60
N ILE A 314 -17.76 1.29 -7.20
CA ILE A 314 -17.64 0.29 -6.12
C ILE A 314 -17.98 0.91 -4.76
N VAL A 315 -17.47 2.12 -4.48
CA VAL A 315 -17.63 2.76 -3.16
C VAL A 315 -19.00 3.42 -3.03
N ASN A 316 -19.37 4.26 -3.99
CA ASN A 316 -20.56 5.09 -3.94
C ASN A 316 -21.79 4.43 -4.60
N GLY A 317 -21.58 3.33 -5.33
CA GLY A 317 -22.63 2.55 -5.96
C GLY A 317 -22.86 2.92 -7.42
N CYS A 318 -23.48 1.98 -8.14
CA CYS A 318 -23.91 2.16 -9.52
C CYS A 318 -25.03 1.17 -9.83
N ALA A 319 -25.56 1.17 -11.06
CA ALA A 319 -26.59 0.20 -11.47
C ALA A 319 -26.12 -1.26 -11.38
N ALA A 320 -24.82 -1.51 -11.47
CA ALA A 320 -24.22 -2.84 -11.37
C ALA A 320 -23.92 -3.28 -9.92
N PHE A 321 -23.89 -2.35 -8.97
CA PHE A 321 -23.67 -2.62 -7.55
C PHE A 321 -24.43 -1.58 -6.72
N ASP A 322 -25.70 -1.89 -6.42
CA ASP A 322 -26.64 -0.90 -5.92
C ASP A 322 -26.26 -0.39 -4.52
N GLY A 323 -26.18 0.94 -4.40
CA GLY A 323 -25.70 1.65 -3.21
C GLY A 323 -24.20 1.49 -2.91
N GLY A 324 -23.49 0.55 -3.52
CA GLY A 324 -22.06 0.36 -3.29
C GLY A 324 -21.70 -0.06 -1.86
N LEU A 325 -20.41 0.04 -1.53
CA LEU A 325 -19.92 -0.18 -0.17
C LEU A 325 -20.51 0.83 0.83
N MET A 326 -20.77 2.06 0.39
CA MET A 326 -21.33 3.10 1.25
C MET A 326 -22.79 2.83 1.60
N GLY A 327 -23.60 2.38 0.64
CA GLY A 327 -24.98 1.97 0.89
C GLY A 327 -25.04 0.78 1.85
N LEU A 328 -24.09 -0.16 1.76
CA LEU A 328 -23.95 -1.23 2.76
C LEU A 328 -23.68 -0.67 4.18
N VAL A 329 -22.77 0.30 4.30
CA VAL A 329 -22.45 0.95 5.58
C VAL A 329 -23.66 1.73 6.13
N GLU A 330 -24.39 2.45 5.28
CA GLU A 330 -25.58 3.22 5.65
C GLU A 330 -26.73 2.32 6.11
N ARG A 331 -26.95 1.20 5.41
CA ARG A 331 -27.92 0.16 5.83
C ARG A 331 -27.55 -0.42 7.18
N TYR A 332 -26.28 -0.80 7.38
CA TYR A 332 -25.81 -1.30 8.67
C TYR A 332 -26.04 -0.29 9.81
N MET A 333 -25.70 0.98 9.62
CA MET A 333 -25.95 2.01 10.63
C MET A 333 -27.45 2.20 10.91
N ALA A 334 -28.32 2.01 9.92
CA ALA A 334 -29.77 2.02 10.12
C ALA A 334 -30.27 0.82 10.90
N ASP A 335 -29.83 -0.38 10.52
CA ASP A 335 -30.23 -1.63 11.16
C ASP A 335 -29.80 -1.72 12.63
N GLU A 336 -28.64 -1.13 12.96
CA GLU A 336 -28.14 -1.05 14.34
C GLU A 336 -28.67 0.19 15.11
N GLY A 337 -29.53 1.01 14.49
CA GLY A 337 -30.20 2.11 15.17
C GLY A 337 -29.32 3.32 15.49
N PHE A 338 -28.25 3.57 14.71
CA PHE A 338 -27.39 4.74 14.91
C PHE A 338 -28.22 6.02 14.78
N GLY A 339 -28.19 6.85 15.83
CA GLY A 339 -28.94 8.10 15.89
C GLY A 339 -28.31 9.22 15.05
N PHE A 340 -29.02 10.34 14.93
CA PHE A 340 -28.55 11.51 14.16
C PHE A 340 -27.15 11.97 14.58
N ALA A 341 -26.93 12.16 15.89
CA ALA A 341 -25.65 12.67 16.41
C ALA A 341 -24.47 11.69 16.18
N GLU A 342 -24.73 10.39 16.12
CA GLU A 342 -23.69 9.39 15.83
C GLU A 342 -23.31 9.41 14.36
N ARG A 343 -24.32 9.47 13.48
CA ARG A 343 -24.11 9.58 12.02
C ARG A 343 -23.40 10.88 11.66
N GLU A 344 -23.81 12.00 12.25
CA GLU A 344 -23.18 13.31 12.05
C GLU A 344 -21.69 13.29 12.42
N LYS A 345 -21.31 12.58 13.50
CA LYS A 345 -19.90 12.40 13.87
C LYS A 345 -19.11 11.53 12.90
N LEU A 346 -19.76 10.55 12.26
CA LEU A 346 -19.13 9.64 11.31
C LEU A 346 -19.06 10.22 9.89
N GLN A 347 -19.97 11.14 9.56
CA GLN A 347 -20.15 11.69 8.23
C GLN A 347 -18.85 12.23 7.62
N PRO A 348 -18.02 13.02 8.31
CA PRO A 348 -16.80 13.56 7.69
C PRO A 348 -15.78 12.47 7.31
N TYR A 349 -15.71 11.37 8.07
CA TYR A 349 -14.87 10.24 7.73
C TYR A 349 -15.35 9.53 6.46
N LEU A 350 -16.66 9.35 6.33
CA LEU A 350 -17.26 8.74 5.16
C LEU A 350 -17.14 9.66 3.94
N ASP A 351 -17.35 10.97 4.10
CA ASP A 351 -17.23 11.96 3.03
C ASP A 351 -15.83 12.03 2.42
N LEU A 352 -14.77 11.82 3.22
CA LEU A 352 -13.41 11.69 2.72
C LEU A 352 -13.30 10.50 1.74
N VAL A 353 -13.81 9.33 2.14
CA VAL A 353 -13.73 8.12 1.32
C VAL A 353 -14.59 8.27 0.06
N ARG A 354 -15.82 8.81 0.17
CA ARG A 354 -16.69 9.14 -0.97
C ARG A 354 -16.02 10.13 -1.93
N GLY A 355 -15.43 11.18 -1.38
CA GLY A 355 -14.76 12.24 -2.13
C GLY A 355 -13.53 11.74 -2.88
N ARG A 356 -12.74 10.84 -2.27
CA ARG A 356 -11.60 10.20 -2.94
C ARG A 356 -12.03 9.25 -4.05
N ALA A 357 -13.04 8.42 -3.78
CA ALA A 357 -13.57 7.48 -4.76
C ALA A 357 -14.09 8.18 -6.03
N SER A 358 -14.84 9.27 -5.85
CA SER A 358 -15.38 10.10 -6.95
C SER A 358 -14.35 11.01 -7.63
N GLY A 359 -13.13 11.09 -7.10
CA GLY A 359 -12.10 12.01 -7.58
C GLY A 359 -12.34 13.49 -7.24
N ARG A 360 -13.38 13.80 -6.44
CA ARG A 360 -13.63 15.14 -5.88
C ARG A 360 -12.51 15.57 -4.92
N LEU A 361 -11.95 14.61 -4.18
CA LEU A 361 -10.77 14.78 -3.34
C LEU A 361 -9.63 13.95 -3.94
N CYS A 362 -8.41 14.47 -3.91
CA CYS A 362 -7.26 13.73 -4.40
C CYS A 362 -6.67 12.79 -3.33
N THR A 363 -5.84 11.86 -3.78
CA THR A 363 -5.05 10.99 -2.91
C THR A 363 -3.79 11.71 -2.44
N THR A 364 -3.14 11.19 -1.40
CA THR A 364 -1.83 11.69 -0.94
C THR A 364 -0.80 11.65 -2.06
N ALA A 365 -0.78 10.57 -2.86
CA ALA A 365 0.13 10.43 -3.99
C ALA A 365 -0.09 11.52 -5.03
N ARG A 366 -1.36 11.77 -5.39
CA ARG A 366 -1.70 12.84 -6.33
C ARG A 366 -1.30 14.20 -5.79
N PHE A 367 -1.58 14.51 -4.52
CA PHE A 367 -1.16 15.76 -3.87
C PHE A 367 0.36 15.96 -3.96
N MET A 368 1.15 14.96 -3.56
CA MET A 368 2.61 15.04 -3.58
C MET A 368 3.16 15.22 -5.00
N ARG A 369 2.60 14.50 -5.98
CA ARG A 369 2.96 14.63 -7.39
C ARG A 369 2.64 16.04 -7.92
N ASP A 370 1.44 16.52 -7.63
CA ASP A 370 0.97 17.86 -7.98
C ASP A 370 1.85 18.96 -7.36
N PHE A 371 2.31 18.76 -6.13
CA PHE A 371 3.25 19.66 -5.46
C PHE A 371 4.58 19.71 -6.20
N VAL A 372 5.18 18.54 -6.47
CA VAL A 372 6.47 18.44 -7.17
C VAL A 372 6.39 19.08 -8.55
N THR A 373 5.39 18.70 -9.34
CA THR A 373 5.25 19.14 -10.74
C THR A 373 4.93 20.63 -10.90
N ARG A 374 4.38 21.28 -9.87
CA ARG A 374 4.14 22.73 -9.83
C ARG A 374 5.25 23.51 -9.14
N HIS A 375 6.26 22.83 -8.60
CA HIS A 375 7.35 23.50 -7.90
C HIS A 375 8.20 24.34 -8.89
N PRO A 376 8.60 25.58 -8.55
CA PRO A 376 9.35 26.44 -9.48
C PRO A 376 10.67 25.86 -9.98
N GLU A 377 11.33 25.03 -9.17
CA GLU A 377 12.58 24.35 -9.55
C GLU A 377 12.37 23.03 -10.32
N TYR A 378 11.12 22.63 -10.57
CA TYR A 378 10.86 21.38 -11.27
C TYR A 378 11.18 21.52 -12.76
N ALA A 379 12.21 20.80 -13.21
CA ALA A 379 12.74 20.91 -14.56
C ALA A 379 12.05 19.99 -15.58
N ARG A 380 10.89 19.39 -15.23
CA ARG A 380 10.18 18.39 -16.06
C ARG A 380 11.08 17.24 -16.46
N ASP A 381 11.83 16.75 -15.49
CA ASP A 381 12.83 15.69 -15.63
C ASP A 381 12.57 14.55 -14.63
N SER A 382 11.35 14.48 -14.09
CA SER A 382 10.96 13.55 -13.03
C SER A 382 11.75 13.67 -11.73
N GLN A 383 12.70 14.61 -11.59
CA GLN A 383 13.54 14.72 -10.39
C GLN A 383 12.84 15.45 -9.25
N VAL A 384 12.88 14.83 -8.08
CA VAL A 384 12.55 15.43 -6.80
C VAL A 384 13.88 15.87 -6.18
N SER A 385 14.32 17.11 -6.46
CA SER A 385 15.56 17.67 -5.91
C SER A 385 15.51 17.77 -4.37
N GLU A 386 16.66 17.97 -3.73
CA GLU A 386 16.73 18.18 -2.28
C GLU A 386 15.81 19.33 -1.84
N LYS A 387 15.84 20.45 -2.59
CA LYS A 387 15.00 21.62 -2.32
C LYS A 387 13.52 21.34 -2.51
N ILE A 388 13.13 20.67 -3.60
CA ILE A 388 11.73 20.28 -3.82
C ILE A 388 11.25 19.37 -2.68
N CYS A 389 12.08 18.39 -2.29
CA CYS A 389 11.74 17.46 -1.22
C CYS A 389 11.63 18.17 0.14
N PHE A 390 12.55 19.08 0.45
CA PHE A 390 12.52 19.88 1.66
C PHE A 390 11.22 20.70 1.75
N ASP A 391 10.86 21.41 0.69
CA ASP A 391 9.63 22.20 0.63
C ASP A 391 8.37 21.32 0.75
N LEU A 392 8.38 20.15 0.09
CA LEU A 392 7.29 19.17 0.22
C LEU A 392 7.17 18.67 1.66
N MET A 393 8.27 18.35 2.33
CA MET A 393 8.25 17.90 3.73
C MET A 393 7.80 19.02 4.68
N GLN A 394 8.21 20.27 4.45
CA GLN A 394 7.67 21.42 5.19
C GLN A 394 6.16 21.55 5.01
N GLU A 395 5.69 21.35 3.79
CA GLU A 395 4.27 21.40 3.47
C GLU A 395 3.48 20.28 4.16
N VAL A 396 4.00 19.05 4.14
CA VAL A 396 3.45 17.91 4.89
C VAL A 396 3.40 18.23 6.39
N VAL A 397 4.45 18.82 6.97
CA VAL A 397 4.46 19.25 8.38
C VAL A 397 3.37 20.29 8.67
N ARG A 398 3.10 21.24 7.75
CA ARG A 398 2.01 22.21 7.92
C ARG A 398 0.65 21.53 7.90
N ILE A 399 0.42 20.61 6.96
CA ILE A 399 -0.82 19.83 6.82
C ILE A 399 -1.07 18.97 8.07
N THR A 400 -0.08 18.17 8.48
CA THR A 400 -0.19 17.28 9.65
C THR A 400 -0.49 18.05 10.95
N ASN A 401 -0.04 19.30 11.05
CA ASN A 401 -0.29 20.16 12.22
C ASN A 401 -1.53 21.07 12.07
N GLY A 402 -2.37 20.89 11.04
CA GLY A 402 -3.57 21.69 10.82
C GLY A 402 -3.30 23.17 10.49
N LYS A 403 -2.07 23.51 10.08
CA LYS A 403 -1.67 24.88 9.71
C LYS A 403 -1.92 25.20 8.23
N ARG A 404 -2.32 24.19 7.44
CA ARG A 404 -2.66 24.33 6.03
C ARG A 404 -3.77 23.36 5.66
N ASP A 405 -4.83 23.89 5.06
CA ASP A 405 -5.80 23.10 4.33
C ASP A 405 -5.28 22.91 2.90
N CYS A 406 -5.03 21.66 2.52
CA CYS A 406 -4.52 21.30 1.19
C CYS A 406 -5.63 20.89 0.22
N GLY A 407 -6.90 21.11 0.56
CA GLY A 407 -8.04 20.68 -0.25
C GLY A 407 -8.20 19.15 -0.32
N LEU A 408 -7.39 18.40 0.43
CA LEU A 408 -7.62 17.00 0.76
C LEU A 408 -8.76 16.84 1.77
N PHE A 409 -9.16 17.93 2.42
CA PHE A 409 -10.24 18.01 3.40
C PHE A 409 -11.35 18.88 2.81
N GLN A 410 -12.61 18.45 2.89
CA GLN A 410 -13.65 19.47 3.01
C GLN A 410 -13.37 20.16 4.33
N SER A 411 -13.26 21.49 4.32
CA SER A 411 -13.10 22.31 5.52
C SER A 411 -14.00 21.76 6.63
N LEU A 412 -13.39 21.12 7.62
CA LEU A 412 -14.07 20.63 8.82
C LEU A 412 -14.50 21.81 9.70
#